data_AF-A0A2W6RNQ7-F1
#
_entry.id   AF-A0A2W6RNQ7-F1
#
_cell.length_a   1.000
_cell.length_b   1.000
_cell.length_c   1.000
_cell.angle_alpha   90.00
_cell.angle_beta   90.00
_cell.angle_gamma   90.00
#
_symmetry.space_group_name_H-M   'P 1'
#
loop_
_entity.id
_entity.type
_entity.pdbx_description
1 polymer ?
#
loop_
_entity_poly.entity_id
_entity_poly.type
_entity_poly.pdbx_seq_one_letter_code
_entity_poly.pdbx_strand_id
1 'polypeptide(L)'
;MKISKLFYLHLFFWIIYVTGAVLVPYFVFHSKNTIFNITFFITSITCFYVNYFIVVPKFFDADKLYKSFFAFFLSVAAFVMVRYFAEEMFLPQFFGIRNYEKGISFVFYFFDNIFYSSTTIFISTTFWFFKYSIKAEQEKSELIEARKTAELQALKTQINPHFIFNSLNNIYSLVYQKSDTALPALEELSQLLRYSTKDLEKDFISLDKEIGYIDSLKKKKKLRI
;
A
#
# COMPACT_ATOMS: atom_id res chain seq x y z
N MET A 1 1.47 -6.29 -6.89
CA MET A 1 1.73 -6.01 -8.34
C MET A 1 3.04 -5.23 -8.41
N LYS A 2 4.08 -5.67 -9.16
CA LYS A 2 5.38 -4.96 -9.15
C LYS A 2 5.23 -3.55 -9.77
N ILE A 3 5.96 -2.56 -9.24
CA ILE A 3 6.01 -1.17 -9.74
C ILE A 3 6.28 -1.11 -11.26
N SER A 4 7.02 -2.09 -11.80
CA SER A 4 7.24 -2.24 -13.24
C SER A 4 5.96 -2.33 -14.08
N LYS A 5 4.89 -2.94 -13.55
CA LYS A 5 3.59 -3.02 -14.26
C LYS A 5 2.90 -1.67 -14.39
N LEU A 6 3.13 -0.75 -13.44
CA LEU A 6 2.58 0.61 -13.49
C LEU A 6 3.23 1.41 -14.63
N PHE A 7 4.53 1.26 -14.84
CA PHE A 7 5.23 1.89 -15.96
C PHE A 7 4.63 1.49 -17.32
N TYR A 8 4.39 0.19 -17.53
CA TYR A 8 3.74 -0.29 -18.75
C TYR A 8 2.31 0.25 -18.92
N LEU A 9 1.57 0.46 -17.82
CA LEU A 9 0.25 1.07 -17.85
C LEU A 9 0.31 2.54 -18.32
N HIS A 10 1.25 3.34 -17.80
CA HIS A 10 1.47 4.71 -18.28
C HIS A 10 1.85 4.73 -19.77
N LEU A 11 2.80 3.87 -20.17
CA LEU A 11 3.23 3.78 -21.56
C LEU A 11 2.05 3.42 -22.49
N PHE A 12 1.28 2.40 -22.12
CA PHE A 12 0.10 1.96 -22.87
C PHE A 12 -0.96 3.08 -22.98
N PHE A 13 -1.25 3.76 -21.87
CA PHE A 13 -2.20 4.88 -21.86
C PHE A 13 -1.76 6.00 -22.80
N TRP A 14 -0.49 6.43 -22.73
CA TRP A 14 0.00 7.52 -23.57
C TRP A 14 0.11 7.13 -25.05
N ILE A 15 0.40 5.86 -25.36
CA ILE A 15 0.36 5.35 -26.74
C ILE A 15 -1.07 5.42 -27.30
N ILE A 16 -2.06 4.95 -26.55
CA ILE A 16 -3.46 5.05 -26.98
C ILE A 16 -3.87 6.52 -27.14
N TYR A 17 -3.52 7.35 -26.16
CA TYR A 17 -3.88 8.76 -26.16
C TYR A 17 -3.29 9.50 -27.36
N VAL A 18 -1.98 9.38 -27.61
CA VAL A 18 -1.33 10.04 -28.76
C VAL A 18 -1.86 9.51 -30.09
N THR A 19 -2.18 8.22 -30.15
CA THR A 19 -2.78 7.61 -31.35
C THR A 19 -4.15 8.22 -31.63
N GLY A 20 -5.03 8.30 -30.63
CA GLY A 20 -6.38 8.86 -30.81
C GLY A 20 -6.41 10.38 -30.95
N ALA A 21 -5.57 11.10 -30.21
CA ALA A 21 -5.59 12.56 -30.16
C ALA A 21 -4.76 13.23 -31.26
N VAL A 22 -3.71 12.56 -31.78
CA VAL A 22 -2.77 13.16 -32.75
C VAL A 22 -2.70 12.34 -34.04
N LEU A 23 -2.34 11.05 -33.96
CA LEU A 23 -2.04 10.25 -35.16
C LEU A 23 -3.27 10.01 -36.03
N VAL A 24 -4.39 9.61 -35.44
CA VAL A 24 -5.64 9.35 -36.18
C VAL A 24 -6.18 10.64 -36.83
N PRO A 25 -6.31 11.78 -36.12
CA PRO A 25 -6.68 13.05 -36.74
C PRO A 25 -5.76 13.48 -37.89
N TYR A 26 -4.45 13.23 -37.77
CA TYR A 26 -3.48 13.60 -38.80
C TYR A 26 -3.55 12.68 -40.04
N PHE A 27 -3.41 11.36 -39.85
CA PHE A 27 -3.28 10.40 -40.95
C PHE A 27 -4.61 9.98 -41.57
N VAL A 28 -5.68 9.88 -40.78
CA VAL A 28 -6.98 9.38 -41.25
C VAL A 28 -7.86 10.54 -41.69
N PHE A 29 -8.03 11.53 -40.81
CA PHE A 29 -8.94 12.65 -41.05
C PHE A 29 -8.30 13.86 -41.74
N HIS A 30 -6.98 13.81 -42.01
CA HIS A 30 -6.23 14.88 -42.68
C HIS A 30 -6.48 16.26 -42.03
N SER A 31 -6.54 16.29 -40.69
CA SER A 31 -6.94 17.46 -39.92
C SER A 31 -5.92 18.61 -40.07
N LYS A 32 -6.42 19.79 -40.44
CA LYS A 32 -5.63 21.04 -40.46
C LYS A 32 -5.26 21.53 -39.06
N ASN A 33 -5.87 20.98 -38.01
CA ASN A 33 -5.72 21.41 -36.62
C ASN A 33 -4.61 20.64 -35.88
N THR A 34 -3.63 20.08 -36.61
CA THR A 34 -2.59 19.21 -36.03
C THR A 34 -1.75 19.93 -34.97
N ILE A 35 -1.50 21.23 -35.13
CA ILE A 35 -0.77 22.01 -34.12
C ILE A 35 -1.52 22.05 -32.77
N PHE A 36 -2.84 22.19 -32.80
CA PHE A 36 -3.68 22.21 -31.60
C PHE A 36 -3.79 20.83 -30.95
N ASN A 37 -3.78 19.76 -31.75
CA ASN A 37 -3.72 18.39 -31.22
C ASN A 37 -2.40 18.14 -30.48
N ILE A 38 -1.29 18.63 -31.02
CA ILE A 38 0.04 18.52 -30.40
C ILE A 38 0.12 19.38 -29.12
N THR A 39 -0.34 20.63 -29.15
CA THR A 39 -0.32 21.49 -27.96
C THR A 39 -1.23 20.96 -26.86
N PHE A 40 -2.39 20.42 -27.22
CA PHE A 40 -3.29 19.76 -26.29
C PHE A 40 -2.67 18.48 -25.69
N PHE A 41 -1.97 17.67 -26.49
CA PHE A 41 -1.22 16.52 -26.00
C PHE A 41 -0.11 16.91 -25.01
N ILE A 42 0.69 17.93 -25.35
CA ILE A 42 1.78 18.44 -24.49
C ILE A 42 1.22 19.02 -23.19
N THR A 43 0.12 19.77 -23.27
CA THR A 43 -0.56 20.30 -22.08
C THR A 43 -1.09 19.16 -21.22
N SER A 44 -1.69 18.15 -21.86
CA SER A 44 -2.23 16.98 -21.17
C SER A 44 -1.17 16.17 -20.43
N ILE A 45 -0.04 15.86 -21.08
CA ILE A 45 1.05 15.12 -20.44
C ILE A 45 1.68 15.92 -19.29
N THR A 46 1.84 17.23 -19.48
CA THR A 46 2.43 18.12 -18.46
C THR A 46 1.53 18.20 -17.23
N CYS A 47 0.27 18.58 -17.41
CA CYS A 47 -0.68 18.72 -16.31
C CYS A 47 -0.98 17.36 -15.65
N PHE A 48 -1.02 16.27 -16.42
CA PHE A 48 -1.16 14.93 -15.86
C PHE A 48 -0.04 14.60 -14.88
N TYR A 49 1.22 14.81 -15.25
CA TYR A 49 2.35 14.45 -14.39
C TYR A 49 2.57 15.44 -13.25
N VAL A 50 2.29 16.72 -13.45
CA VAL A 50 2.25 17.70 -12.35
C VAL A 50 1.20 17.29 -11.31
N ASN A 51 -0.01 16.94 -11.76
CA ASN A 51 -1.05 16.48 -10.86
C ASN A 51 -0.65 15.17 -10.15
N TYR A 52 -0.13 14.20 -10.90
CA TYR A 52 0.25 12.88 -10.40
C TYR A 52 1.40 12.91 -9.39
N PHE A 53 2.46 13.69 -9.65
CA PHE A 53 3.65 13.70 -8.78
C PHE A 53 3.60 14.76 -7.67
N ILE A 54 2.85 15.85 -7.86
CA ILE A 54 2.88 16.99 -6.93
C ILE A 54 1.52 17.18 -6.25
N VAL A 55 0.45 17.37 -7.02
CA VAL A 55 -0.84 17.79 -6.44
C VAL A 55 -1.48 16.68 -5.62
N VAL A 56 -1.67 15.50 -6.22
CA VAL A 56 -2.34 14.38 -5.55
C VAL A 56 -1.60 13.94 -4.28
N PRO A 57 -0.29 13.62 -4.31
CA PRO A 57 0.39 13.19 -3.08
C PRO A 57 0.47 14.27 -1.98
N LYS A 58 0.31 15.56 -2.30
CA LYS A 58 0.38 16.64 -1.31
C LYS A 58 -0.98 17.05 -0.73
N PHE A 59 -2.04 16.97 -1.54
CA PHE A 59 -3.34 17.53 -1.18
C PHE A 59 -4.47 16.49 -1.09
N PHE A 60 -4.27 15.29 -1.65
CA PHE A 60 -5.27 14.24 -1.59
C PHE A 60 -5.18 13.51 -0.25
N ASP A 61 -6.22 13.68 0.56
CA ASP A 61 -6.33 13.14 1.91
C ASP A 61 -7.69 12.43 2.03
N ALA A 62 -7.68 11.19 2.51
CA ALA A 62 -8.88 10.36 2.67
C ALA A 62 -9.77 10.88 3.80
N ASP A 63 -9.18 11.47 4.85
CA ASP A 63 -9.91 11.99 6.01
C ASP A 63 -10.49 13.39 5.73
N LYS A 64 -9.93 14.11 4.77
CA LYS A 64 -10.28 15.50 4.45
C LYS A 64 -10.66 15.65 2.97
N LEU A 65 -11.74 14.98 2.57
CA LEU A 65 -12.23 14.96 1.19
C LEU A 65 -12.41 16.36 0.57
N TYR A 66 -12.79 17.38 1.35
CA TYR A 66 -12.94 18.75 0.85
C TYR A 66 -11.63 19.32 0.26
N LYS A 67 -10.45 18.97 0.82
CA LYS A 67 -9.15 19.38 0.28
C LYS A 67 -8.88 18.71 -1.06
N SER A 68 -9.21 17.42 -1.15
CA SER A 68 -9.07 16.60 -2.35
C SER A 68 -9.94 17.12 -3.49
N PHE A 69 -11.21 17.45 -3.19
CA PHE A 69 -12.10 18.09 -4.17
C PHE A 69 -11.59 19.46 -4.61
N PHE A 70 -11.20 20.30 -3.66
CA PHE A 70 -10.65 21.62 -3.97
C PHE A 70 -9.40 21.52 -4.86
N ALA A 71 -8.46 20.63 -4.52
CA ALA A 71 -7.26 20.38 -5.32
C ALA A 71 -7.58 19.86 -6.73
N PHE A 72 -8.57 18.99 -6.86
CA PHE A 72 -9.03 18.50 -8.17
C PHE A 72 -9.55 19.65 -9.04
N PHE A 73 -10.49 20.45 -8.55
CA PHE A 73 -11.04 21.57 -9.32
C PHE A 73 -9.97 22.63 -9.62
N LEU A 74 -9.05 22.87 -8.69
CA LEU A 74 -7.92 23.78 -8.91
C LEU A 74 -6.98 23.25 -10.01
N SER A 75 -6.68 21.95 -10.04
CA SER A 75 -5.90 21.32 -11.11
C SER A 75 -6.60 21.41 -12.47
N VAL A 76 -7.92 21.25 -12.52
CA VAL A 76 -8.72 21.40 -13.74
C VAL A 76 -8.67 22.85 -14.24
N ALA A 77 -8.89 23.82 -13.35
CA ALA A 77 -8.78 25.24 -13.71
C ALA A 77 -7.36 25.60 -14.18
N ALA A 78 -6.33 25.11 -13.48
CA ALA A 78 -4.93 25.33 -13.86
C ALA A 78 -4.60 24.73 -15.24
N PHE A 79 -5.12 23.53 -15.55
CA PHE A 79 -4.99 22.94 -16.88
C PHE A 79 -5.53 23.88 -17.95
N VAL A 80 -6.78 24.34 -17.77
CA VAL A 80 -7.45 25.21 -18.74
C VAL A 80 -6.66 26.52 -18.92
N MET A 81 -6.13 27.07 -17.82
CA MET A 81 -5.28 28.26 -17.89
C MET A 81 -3.98 28.02 -18.66
N VAL A 82 -3.27 26.91 -18.39
CA VAL A 82 -2.04 26.56 -19.12
C VAL A 82 -2.33 26.44 -20.62
N ARG A 83 -3.44 25.78 -20.98
CA ARG A 83 -3.86 25.66 -22.38
C ARG A 83 -4.20 27.02 -22.98
N TYR A 84 -4.94 27.87 -22.27
CA TYR A 84 -5.31 29.21 -22.72
C TYR A 84 -4.07 30.06 -23.00
N PHE A 85 -3.10 30.06 -22.08
CA PHE A 85 -1.83 30.76 -22.27
C PHE A 85 -1.07 30.23 -23.50
N ALA A 86 -1.04 28.92 -23.70
CA ALA A 86 -0.36 28.32 -24.85
C ALA A 86 -1.06 28.66 -26.18
N GLU A 87 -2.36 28.42 -26.28
CA GLU A 87 -3.09 28.43 -27.56
C GLU A 87 -3.70 29.79 -27.93
N GLU A 88 -4.08 30.60 -26.94
CA GLU A 88 -4.80 31.87 -27.18
C GLU A 88 -3.96 33.12 -26.90
N MET A 89 -2.82 32.99 -26.21
CA MET A 89 -1.88 34.08 -25.98
C MET A 89 -0.54 33.86 -26.72
N PHE A 90 0.12 32.73 -26.50
CA PHE A 90 1.45 32.47 -27.07
C PHE A 90 1.40 32.19 -28.58
N LEU A 91 0.66 31.17 -29.04
CA LEU A 91 0.59 30.85 -30.47
C LEU A 91 0.15 32.03 -31.36
N PRO A 92 -0.85 32.84 -30.98
CA PRO A 92 -1.26 33.98 -31.80
C PRO A 92 -0.20 35.08 -31.86
N GLN A 93 0.51 35.32 -30.76
CA GLN A 93 1.54 36.35 -30.68
C GLN A 93 2.77 36.02 -31.53
N PHE A 94 3.19 34.75 -31.57
CA PHE A 94 4.43 34.33 -32.24
C PHE A 94 4.21 33.75 -33.64
N PHE A 95 3.06 33.11 -33.88
CA PHE A 95 2.78 32.38 -35.12
C PHE A 95 1.52 32.87 -35.85
N GLY A 96 0.74 33.78 -35.27
CA GLY A 96 -0.50 34.28 -35.87
C GLY A 96 -1.63 33.25 -35.96
N ILE A 97 -1.51 32.12 -35.26
CA ILE A 97 -2.43 30.98 -35.30
C ILE A 97 -3.25 30.94 -34.01
N ARG A 98 -4.57 30.77 -34.13
CA ARG A 98 -5.54 30.73 -33.02
C ARG A 98 -6.40 29.48 -33.09
N ASN A 99 -6.69 28.90 -31.93
CA ASN A 99 -7.59 27.74 -31.84
C ASN A 99 -9.05 28.20 -31.94
N TYR A 100 -9.39 29.31 -31.28
CA TYR A 100 -10.71 29.93 -31.30
C TYR A 100 -10.71 31.25 -32.09
N GLU A 101 -11.84 31.53 -32.73
CA GLU A 101 -12.05 32.81 -33.41
C GLU A 101 -11.89 33.99 -32.44
N LYS A 102 -11.38 35.11 -32.97
CA LYS A 102 -11.14 36.32 -32.17
C LYS A 102 -12.46 36.88 -31.65
N GLY A 103 -12.53 37.12 -30.34
CA GLY A 103 -13.71 37.68 -29.68
C GLY A 103 -14.53 36.66 -28.88
N ILE A 104 -14.18 35.38 -28.93
CA ILE A 104 -14.77 34.36 -28.05
C ILE A 104 -14.42 34.68 -26.59
N SER A 105 -15.43 34.65 -25.72
CA SER A 105 -15.26 34.94 -24.30
C SER A 105 -14.42 33.88 -23.59
N PHE A 106 -13.65 34.29 -22.58
CA PHE A 106 -12.92 33.35 -21.73
C PHE A 106 -13.84 32.34 -21.05
N VAL A 107 -15.06 32.75 -20.67
CA VAL A 107 -16.05 31.86 -20.03
C VAL A 107 -16.42 30.72 -20.98
N PHE A 108 -16.72 31.02 -22.24
CA PHE A 108 -17.00 29.99 -23.24
C PHE A 108 -15.81 29.04 -23.41
N TYR A 109 -14.60 29.59 -23.60
CA TYR A 109 -13.37 28.79 -23.68
C TYR A 109 -13.22 27.86 -22.48
N PHE A 110 -13.42 28.38 -21.27
CA PHE A 110 -13.26 27.62 -20.04
C PHE A 110 -14.19 26.42 -19.97
N PHE A 111 -15.48 26.62 -20.27
CA PHE A 111 -16.48 25.56 -20.22
C PHE A 111 -16.35 24.56 -21.38
N ASP A 112 -15.92 24.99 -22.56
CA ASP A 112 -15.64 24.08 -23.68
C ASP A 112 -14.45 23.13 -23.36
N ASN A 113 -13.49 23.63 -22.57
CA ASN A 113 -12.29 22.89 -22.20
C ASN A 113 -12.41 22.09 -20.90
N ILE A 114 -13.48 22.26 -20.13
CA ILE A 114 -13.61 21.66 -18.80
C ILE A 114 -13.73 20.14 -18.85
N PHE A 115 -14.43 19.60 -19.86
CA PHE A 115 -14.62 18.16 -20.01
C PHE A 115 -13.29 17.44 -20.27
N TYR A 116 -12.50 17.99 -21.19
CA TYR A 116 -11.21 17.43 -21.56
C TYR A 116 -10.17 17.53 -20.43
N SER A 117 -10.10 18.69 -19.78
CA SER A 117 -9.19 18.91 -18.65
C SER A 117 -9.56 18.05 -17.44
N SER A 118 -10.84 18.00 -17.06
CA SER A 118 -11.32 17.14 -15.96
C SER A 118 -11.05 15.66 -16.20
N THR A 119 -11.25 15.17 -17.43
CA THR A 119 -10.95 13.77 -17.78
C THR A 119 -9.46 13.46 -17.57
N THR A 120 -8.55 14.30 -18.07
CA THR A 120 -7.10 14.09 -17.90
C THR A 120 -6.68 14.11 -16.43
N ILE A 121 -7.18 15.07 -15.64
CA ILE A 121 -6.87 15.18 -14.21
C ILE A 121 -7.48 13.99 -13.43
N PHE A 122 -8.67 13.53 -13.80
CA PHE A 122 -9.31 12.37 -13.18
C PHE A 122 -8.52 11.09 -13.43
N ILE A 123 -8.06 10.85 -14.67
CA ILE A 123 -7.22 9.69 -14.99
C ILE A 123 -5.88 9.78 -14.26
N SER A 124 -5.25 10.97 -14.21
CA SER A 124 -4.03 11.20 -13.43
C SER A 124 -4.20 10.81 -11.96
N THR A 125 -5.28 11.29 -11.34
CA THR A 125 -5.62 11.01 -9.95
C THR A 125 -5.88 9.51 -9.74
N THR A 126 -6.59 8.87 -10.67
CA THR A 126 -6.88 7.43 -10.65
C THR A 126 -5.59 6.60 -10.72
N PHE A 127 -4.64 6.96 -11.59
CA PHE A 127 -3.36 6.27 -11.71
C PHE A 127 -2.53 6.37 -10.43
N TRP A 128 -2.59 7.53 -9.77
CA TRP A 128 -1.94 7.70 -8.48
C TRP A 128 -2.59 6.82 -7.41
N PHE A 129 -3.92 6.75 -7.38
CA PHE A 129 -4.64 5.84 -6.48
C PHE A 129 -4.29 4.38 -6.72
N PHE A 130 -4.19 3.94 -7.97
CA PHE A 130 -3.73 2.58 -8.27
C PHE A 130 -2.34 2.32 -7.70
N LYS A 131 -1.39 3.26 -7.86
CA LYS A 131 -0.05 3.16 -7.25
C LYS A 131 -0.13 3.07 -5.74
N TYR A 132 -0.92 3.95 -5.12
CA TYR A 132 -1.09 4.01 -3.67
C TYR A 132 -1.66 2.69 -3.12
N SER A 133 -2.74 2.17 -3.71
CA SER A 133 -3.38 0.93 -3.29
C SER A 133 -2.45 -0.29 -3.39
N ILE A 134 -1.62 -0.36 -4.44
CA ILE A 134 -0.62 -1.44 -4.57
C ILE A 134 0.39 -1.37 -3.43
N LYS A 135 0.86 -0.16 -3.09
CA LYS A 135 1.84 0.03 -2.02
C LYS A 135 1.24 -0.27 -0.66
N ALA A 136 0.01 0.20 -0.41
CA ALA A 136 -0.71 -0.06 0.83
C ALA A 136 -0.94 -1.57 1.06
N GLU A 137 -1.27 -2.32 0.00
CA GLU A 137 -1.43 -3.78 0.10
C GLU A 137 -0.09 -4.49 0.40
N GLN A 138 1.03 -4.00 -0.16
CA GLN A 138 2.35 -4.52 0.15
C GLN A 138 2.74 -4.26 1.60
N GLU A 139 2.61 -3.03 2.07
CA GLU A 139 2.89 -2.65 3.47
C GLU A 139 2.01 -3.45 4.45
N LYS A 140 0.72 -3.65 4.12
CA LYS A 140 -0.17 -4.50 4.91
C LYS A 140 0.29 -5.96 4.96
N SER A 141 0.71 -6.53 3.84
CA SER A 141 1.23 -7.91 3.80
C SER A 141 2.47 -8.07 4.66
N GLU A 142 3.40 -7.11 4.59
CA GLU A 142 4.63 -7.10 5.40
C GLU A 142 4.31 -7.00 6.89
N LEU A 143 3.35 -6.16 7.28
CA LEU A 143 2.90 -6.05 8.67
C LEU A 143 2.26 -7.35 9.19
N ILE A 144 1.49 -8.05 8.36
CA ILE A 144 0.90 -9.36 8.72
C ILE A 144 2.00 -10.40 8.95
N GLU A 145 3.02 -10.44 8.09
CA GLU A 145 4.15 -11.35 8.23
C GLU A 145 4.99 -11.05 9.49
N ALA A 146 5.27 -9.76 9.74
CA ALA A 146 5.96 -9.32 10.93
C ALA A 146 5.18 -9.70 12.20
N ARG A 147 3.85 -9.51 12.21
CA ARG A 147 2.98 -9.91 13.31
C ARG A 147 3.03 -11.42 13.56
N LYS A 148 2.87 -12.24 12.52
CA LYS A 148 2.96 -13.71 12.64
C LYS A 148 4.31 -14.15 13.21
N THR A 149 5.39 -13.50 12.78
CA THR A 149 6.74 -13.79 13.28
C THR A 149 6.87 -13.43 14.75
N ALA A 150 6.32 -12.29 15.18
CA ALA A 150 6.30 -11.88 16.58
C ALA A 150 5.45 -12.83 17.45
N GLU A 151 4.26 -13.24 16.98
CA GLU A 151 3.41 -14.22 17.66
C GLU A 151 4.12 -15.57 17.82
N LEU A 152 4.79 -16.06 16.77
CA LEU A 152 5.60 -17.28 16.84
C LEU A 152 6.77 -17.17 17.84
N GLN A 153 7.46 -16.03 17.90
CA GLN A 153 8.53 -15.79 18.87
C GLN A 153 7.99 -15.73 20.31
N ALA A 154 6.84 -15.10 20.52
CA ALA A 154 6.17 -15.06 21.81
C ALA A 154 5.78 -16.47 22.27
N LEU A 155 5.17 -17.28 21.39
CA LEU A 155 4.85 -18.68 21.66
C LEU A 155 6.09 -19.51 21.98
N LYS A 156 7.18 -19.35 21.23
CA LYS A 156 8.46 -20.02 21.52
C LYS A 156 9.03 -19.66 22.89
N THR A 157 8.81 -18.44 23.37
CA THR A 157 9.31 -17.98 24.68
C THR A 157 8.52 -18.60 25.84
N GLN A 158 7.26 -19.01 25.62
CA GLN A 158 6.46 -19.69 26.65
C GLN A 158 7.04 -21.08 27.02
N ILE A 159 7.78 -21.71 26.11
CA ILE A 159 8.58 -22.91 26.42
C ILE A 159 9.99 -22.45 26.77
N ASN A 160 10.42 -22.56 28.02
CA ASN A 160 11.79 -22.24 28.40
C ASN A 160 12.72 -23.45 28.10
N PRO A 161 13.47 -23.49 26.99
CA PRO A 161 14.33 -24.64 26.67
C PRO A 161 15.38 -24.89 27.76
N HIS A 162 15.86 -23.84 28.43
CA HIS A 162 16.81 -23.97 29.53
C HIS A 162 16.18 -24.68 30.74
N PHE A 163 14.89 -24.49 31.01
CA PHE A 163 14.19 -25.27 32.04
C PHE A 163 14.10 -26.76 31.68
N ILE A 164 13.89 -27.08 30.40
CA ILE A 164 13.84 -28.47 29.92
C ILE A 164 15.22 -29.12 30.07
N PHE A 165 16.29 -28.47 29.57
CA PHE A 165 17.66 -28.97 29.72
C PHE A 165 18.07 -29.16 31.19
N ASN A 166 17.75 -28.19 32.05
CA ASN A 166 18.04 -28.33 33.50
C ASN A 166 17.25 -29.47 34.14
N SER A 167 15.99 -29.67 33.73
CA SER A 167 15.18 -30.77 34.25
C SER A 167 15.74 -32.12 33.81
N LEU A 168 16.17 -32.25 32.55
CA LEU A 168 16.83 -33.45 32.03
C LEU A 168 18.16 -33.73 32.74
N ASN A 169 18.99 -32.71 32.97
CA ASN A 169 20.25 -32.86 33.70
C ASN A 169 20.03 -33.32 35.14
N ASN A 170 19.03 -32.76 35.84
CA ASN A 170 18.68 -33.23 37.19
C ASN A 170 18.22 -34.68 37.18
N ILE A 171 17.36 -35.07 36.24
CA ILE A 171 16.93 -36.48 36.10
C ILE A 171 18.13 -37.38 35.81
N TYR A 172 19.05 -36.97 34.93
CA TYR A 172 20.29 -37.69 34.66
C TYR A 172 21.11 -37.93 35.94
N SER A 173 21.29 -36.90 36.77
CA SER A 173 21.97 -37.03 38.06
C SER A 173 21.25 -37.99 39.01
N LEU A 174 19.92 -37.94 39.08
CA LEU A 174 19.12 -38.87 39.91
C LEU A 174 19.26 -40.32 39.44
N VAL A 175 19.25 -40.55 38.11
CA VAL A 175 19.48 -41.88 37.53
C VAL A 175 20.90 -42.36 37.84
N TYR A 176 21.91 -41.52 37.66
CA TYR A 176 23.31 -41.85 37.95
C TYR A 176 23.52 -42.22 39.43
N GLN A 177 22.85 -41.52 40.34
CA GLN A 177 22.87 -41.78 41.77
C GLN A 177 21.98 -42.97 42.21
N LYS A 178 21.29 -43.64 41.26
CA LYS A 178 20.30 -44.70 41.55
C LYS A 178 19.23 -44.27 42.56
N SER A 179 18.79 -43.01 42.47
CA SER A 179 17.72 -42.50 43.33
C SER A 179 16.36 -43.06 42.92
N ASP A 180 15.58 -43.51 43.90
CA ASP A 180 14.19 -43.95 43.70
C ASP A 180 13.27 -42.83 43.17
N THR A 181 13.73 -41.57 43.21
CA THR A 181 12.97 -40.39 42.73
C THR A 181 13.19 -40.07 41.25
N ALA A 182 14.10 -40.78 40.55
CA ALA A 182 14.41 -40.52 39.15
C ALA A 182 13.21 -40.74 38.21
N LEU A 183 12.49 -41.86 38.37
CA LEU A 183 11.31 -42.21 37.59
C LEU A 183 10.16 -41.21 37.81
N PRO A 184 9.78 -40.86 39.07
CA PRO A 184 8.79 -39.80 39.34
C PRO A 184 9.15 -38.45 38.70
N ALA A 185 10.41 -38.02 38.77
CA ALA A 185 10.84 -36.75 38.18
C ALA A 185 10.75 -36.74 36.64
N LEU A 186 11.01 -37.89 35.99
CA LEU A 186 10.84 -38.06 34.56
C LEU A 186 9.36 -38.01 34.13
N GLU A 187 8.48 -38.65 34.90
CA GLU A 187 7.03 -38.61 34.68
C GLU A 187 6.49 -37.17 34.78
N GLU A 188 6.91 -36.43 35.81
CA GLU A 188 6.51 -35.03 36.01
C GLU A 188 7.00 -34.11 34.87
N LEU A 189 8.23 -34.31 34.38
CA LEU A 189 8.73 -33.58 33.21
C LEU A 189 7.92 -33.91 31.94
N SER A 190 7.57 -35.18 31.74
CA SER A 190 6.74 -35.63 30.61
C SER A 190 5.33 -35.01 30.65
N GLN A 191 4.72 -34.93 31.84
CA GLN A 191 3.43 -34.25 32.04
C GLN A 191 3.53 -32.75 31.74
N LEU A 192 4.54 -32.06 32.28
CA LEU A 192 4.79 -30.64 32.01
C LEU A 192 4.98 -30.35 30.51
N LEU A 193 5.74 -31.18 29.80
CA LEU A 193 5.95 -31.05 28.35
C LEU A 193 4.66 -31.31 27.57
N ARG A 194 3.85 -32.30 27.95
CA ARG A 194 2.53 -32.54 27.36
C ARG A 194 1.59 -31.35 27.55
N TYR A 195 1.55 -30.76 28.74
CA TYR A 195 0.75 -29.55 28.99
C TYR A 195 1.23 -28.38 28.13
N SER A 196 2.54 -28.16 28.07
CA SER A 196 3.15 -27.10 27.28
C SER A 196 3.05 -27.28 25.75
N THR A 197 2.61 -28.44 25.24
CA THR A 197 2.52 -28.70 23.80
C THR A 197 1.11 -29.02 23.31
N LYS A 198 0.26 -29.67 24.12
CA LYS A 198 -1.13 -30.01 23.75
C LYS A 198 -2.17 -28.99 24.20
N ASP A 199 -1.96 -28.32 25.33
CA ASP A 199 -2.97 -27.42 25.90
C ASP A 199 -2.74 -25.94 25.50
N LEU A 200 -1.58 -25.58 24.93
CA LEU A 200 -1.31 -24.25 24.34
C LEU A 200 -1.90 -24.07 22.92
N GLU A 201 -2.39 -25.13 22.27
CA GLU A 201 -3.12 -25.03 20.98
C GLU A 201 -4.61 -24.66 21.16
N LYS A 202 -5.10 -24.55 22.40
CA LYS A 202 -6.51 -24.23 22.69
C LYS A 202 -6.62 -22.82 23.26
N ASP A 203 -7.56 -22.03 22.72
CA ASP A 203 -7.86 -20.68 23.19
C ASP A 203 -8.36 -20.64 24.65
N PHE A 204 -8.86 -21.77 25.18
CA PHE A 204 -9.36 -21.91 26.54
C PHE A 204 -8.95 -23.25 27.17
N ILE A 205 -8.53 -23.20 28.43
CA ILE A 205 -8.28 -24.38 29.28
C ILE A 205 -9.13 -24.29 30.55
N SER A 206 -9.47 -25.44 31.15
CA SER A 206 -10.29 -25.49 32.37
C SER A 206 -9.48 -25.05 33.60
N LEU A 207 -10.14 -24.37 34.54
CA LEU A 207 -9.52 -23.85 35.76
C LEU A 207 -8.80 -24.95 36.57
N ASP A 208 -9.36 -26.16 36.65
CA ASP A 208 -8.75 -27.29 37.34
C ASP A 208 -7.39 -27.70 36.75
N LYS A 209 -7.22 -27.56 35.42
CA LYS A 209 -5.94 -27.85 34.76
C LYS A 209 -4.91 -26.77 35.05
N GLU A 210 -5.32 -25.49 35.10
CA GLU A 210 -4.43 -24.39 35.50
C GLU A 210 -3.96 -24.55 36.95
N ILE A 211 -4.86 -24.91 37.86
CA ILE A 211 -4.54 -25.15 39.27
C ILE A 211 -3.57 -26.34 39.39
N GLY A 212 -3.84 -27.45 38.70
CA GLY A 212 -2.95 -28.62 38.69
C GLY A 212 -1.55 -28.30 38.13
N TYR A 213 -1.46 -27.40 37.15
CA TYR A 213 -0.19 -26.92 36.59
C TYR A 213 0.58 -26.07 37.61
N ILE A 214 -0.08 -25.11 38.27
CA ILE A 214 0.53 -24.27 39.31
C ILE A 214 1.03 -25.12 40.48
N ASP A 215 0.27 -26.14 40.89
CA ASP A 215 0.66 -26.99 42.02
C ASP A 215 1.85 -27.89 41.68
N SER A 216 1.93 -28.39 40.44
CA SER A 216 3.11 -29.10 39.94
C SER A 216 4.35 -28.19 39.92
N LEU A 217 4.21 -26.93 39.47
CA LEU A 217 5.29 -25.94 39.52
C LEU A 217 5.73 -25.59 40.95
N LYS A 218 4.80 -25.51 41.91
CA LYS A 218 5.12 -25.27 43.33
C LYS A 218 5.89 -26.44 43.94
N LYS A 219 5.51 -27.68 43.63
CA LYS A 219 6.23 -28.89 44.08
C LYS A 219 7.69 -28.85 43.63
N LYS A 220 7.93 -28.38 42.41
CA LYS A 220 9.27 -28.25 41.82
C LYS A 220 10.15 -27.16 42.45
N LYS A 221 9.58 -26.02 42.89
CA LYS A 221 10.35 -24.98 43.63
C LYS A 221 10.83 -25.47 45.00
N LYS A 222 10.09 -26.38 45.66
CA LYS A 222 10.48 -26.95 46.96
C LYS A 222 11.63 -27.97 46.87
N LEU A 223 11.85 -28.59 45.72
CA LEU A 223 12.97 -29.52 45.46
C LEU A 223 14.27 -28.80 45.08
N ARG A 224 14.28 -27.46 45.03
CA ARG A 224 15.42 -26.61 44.66
C ARG A 224 16.05 -25.89 45.86
N ILE A 225 15.72 -26.29 47.09
CA ILE A 225 16.39 -25.85 48.33
C ILE A 225 17.24 -27.01 48.85
#